data_AF-A0A519X4D4-F1
#
_entry.id   AF-A0A519X4D4-F1
#
_cell.length_a   1.000
_cell.length_b   1.000
_cell.length_c   1.000
_cell.angle_alpha   90.00
_cell.angle_beta   90.00
_cell.angle_gamma   90.00
#
_symmetry.space_group_name_H-M   'P 1'
#
loop_
_entity.id
_entity.type
_entity.pdbx_description
1 polymer ?
#
loop_
_entity_poly.entity_id
_entity_poly.type
_entity_poly.pdbx_seq_one_letter_code
_entity_poly.pdbx_strand_id
1 'polypeptide(L)' 'MEENLTYEAAYKELTEIAYDIENESVSVDVLADKVKRASILIGYCQSKLRTTESEVNKIIKQMEGGN' A
#
# COMPACT_ATOMS: atom_id res chain seq x y z
N MET A 1 -4.08 -16.47 -12.75
CA MET A 1 -4.83 -16.11 -11.53
C MET A 1 -4.57 -14.63 -11.33
N GLU A 2 -5.57 -13.77 -11.47
CA GLU A 2 -5.42 -12.37 -11.08
C GLU A 2 -5.23 -12.37 -9.57
N GLU A 3 -3.98 -12.33 -9.11
CA GLU A 3 -3.67 -12.15 -7.70
C GLU A 3 -4.21 -10.78 -7.32
N ASN A 4 -5.36 -10.77 -6.66
CA ASN A 4 -5.86 -9.58 -5.99
C ASN A 4 -4.80 -9.16 -4.98
N LEU A 5 -3.97 -8.20 -5.35
CA LEU A 5 -2.94 -7.61 -4.50
C LEU A 5 -3.58 -7.26 -3.16
N THR A 6 -3.10 -7.81 -2.05
CA THR A 6 -3.59 -7.45 -0.70
C THR A 6 -2.78 -6.28 -0.14
N TYR A 7 -3.28 -5.64 0.93
CA TYR A 7 -2.52 -4.59 1.61
C TYR A 7 -1.20 -5.14 2.15
N GLU A 8 -1.23 -6.31 2.79
CA GLU A 8 -0.08 -6.97 3.38
C GLU A 8 0.96 -7.36 2.32
N ALA A 9 0.50 -7.87 1.17
CA ALA A 9 1.38 -8.19 0.05
C ALA A 9 2.04 -6.94 -0.53
N ALA A 10 1.26 -5.87 -0.75
CA ALA A 10 1.77 -4.60 -1.25
C ALA A 10 2.78 -3.96 -0.28
N TYR A 11 2.49 -4.01 1.03
CA TYR A 11 3.37 -3.49 2.06
C TYR A 11 4.67 -4.29 2.19
N LYS A 12 4.59 -5.63 2.09
CA LYS A 12 5.76 -6.50 2.06
C LYS A 12 6.66 -6.17 0.87
N GLU A 13 6.08 -6.09 -0.32
CA GLU A 13 6.83 -5.73 -1.54
C GLU A 13 7.46 -4.33 -1.44
N LEU A 14 6.75 -3.36 -0.85
CA LEU A 14 7.32 -2.04 -0.57
C LEU A 14 8.55 -2.09 0.34
N THR A 15 8.48 -2.91 1.38
CA THR A 15 9.58 -3.09 2.34
C THR A 15 10.79 -3.72 1.66
N GLU A 16 10.56 -4.70 0.79
CA GLU A 16 11.62 -5.34 -0.02
C GLU A 16 12.25 -4.34 -0.99
N ILE A 17 11.45 -3.52 -1.69
CA ILE A 17 11.96 -2.46 -2.57
C ILE A 17 12.80 -1.45 -1.80
N ALA A 18 12.34 -1.00 -0.63
CA ALA A 18 13.06 -0.06 0.21
C ALA A 18 14.41 -0.65 0.67
N TYR A 19 14.39 -1.90 1.15
CA TYR A 19 15.59 -2.61 1.56
C TYR A 19 16.61 -2.70 0.42
N ASP A 20 16.18 -3.09 -0.78
CA ASP A 20 17.09 -3.21 -1.92
C ASP A 20 17.74 -1.86 -2.29
N ILE A 21 16.96 -0.77 -2.26
CA ILE A 21 17.47 0.57 -2.55
C ILE A 21 18.46 1.03 -1.47
N GLU A 22 18.16 0.81 -0.20
CA GLU A 22 19.00 1.22 0.93
C GLU A 22 20.34 0.47 0.99
N ASN A 23 20.38 -0.77 0.51
CA ASN A 23 21.60 -1.59 0.51
C ASN A 23 22.46 -1.40 -0.75
N GLU A 24 22.14 -0.41 -1.60
CA GLU A 24 22.84 -0.13 -2.87
C GLU A 24 22.97 -1.37 -3.78
N SER A 25 22.10 -2.38 -3.59
CA SER A 25 22.15 -3.65 -4.33
C SER A 25 21.49 -3.55 -5.71
N VAL A 26 21.03 -2.35 -6.09
CA VAL A 26 20.23 -2.08 -7.29
C VAL A 26 21.04 -1.23 -8.26
N SER A 27 21.13 -1.66 -9.51
CA SER A 27 21.73 -0.84 -10.57
C SER A 27 20.88 0.39 -10.88
N VAL A 28 21.50 1.46 -11.40
CA VAL A 28 20.81 2.70 -11.76
C VAL A 28 19.65 2.46 -12.75
N ASP A 29 19.81 1.52 -13.68
CA ASP A 29 18.76 1.17 -14.65
C ASP A 29 17.52 0.55 -13.96
N VAL A 30 17.73 -0.30 -12.95
CA VAL A 30 16.64 -0.99 -12.22
C VAL A 30 16.04 -0.09 -11.14
N LEU A 31 16.79 0.90 -10.65
CA LEU A 31 16.34 1.84 -9.63
C LEU A 31 15.08 2.60 -10.09
N ALA A 32 15.06 3.06 -11.34
CA ALA A 32 13.91 3.77 -11.90
C ALA A 32 12.63 2.91 -11.87
N ASP A 33 12.74 1.63 -12.23
CA ASP A 33 11.63 0.68 -12.23
C ASP A 33 11.15 0.36 -10.81
N LYS A 34 12.08 0.15 -9.86
CA LYS A 34 11.75 -0.07 -8.44
C LYS A 34 11.04 1.13 -7.83
N VAL A 35 11.51 2.35 -8.08
CA VAL A 35 10.85 3.58 -7.60
C VAL A 35 9.45 3.72 -8.19
N LYS A 36 9.29 3.44 -9.49
CA LYS A 36 7.97 3.46 -10.14
C LYS A 36 7.02 2.43 -9.54
N ARG A 37 7.51 1.21 -9.27
CA ARG A 37 6.72 0.16 -8.61
C ARG A 37 6.33 0.57 -7.19
N ALA A 38 7.25 1.11 -6.41
CA ALA A 38 6.97 1.62 -5.07
C ALA A 38 5.88 2.71 -5.08
N SER A 39 5.92 3.64 -6.05
CA SER A 39 4.89 4.67 -6.19
C SER A 39 3.49 4.08 -6.39
N ILE A 40 3.35 3.04 -7.22
CA ILE A 40 2.09 2.34 -7.45
C ILE A 40 1.61 1.66 -6.16
N LEU A 41 2.49 0.95 -5.46
CA LEU A 41 2.15 0.23 -4.23
C LEU A 41 1.74 1.20 -3.12
N ILE A 42 2.42 2.35 -2.98
CA ILE A 42 2.05 3.39 -2.02
C ILE A 42 0.63 3.91 -2.32
N GLY A 43 0.32 4.21 -3.58
CA GLY A 43 -1.02 4.66 -3.97
C GLY A 43 -2.10 3.62 -3.65
N TYR A 44 -1.80 2.34 -3.88
CA TYR A 44 -2.69 1.24 -3.51
C TYR A 44 -2.92 1.16 -1.99
N CYS A 45 -1.85 1.17 -1.19
CA CYS A 45 -1.93 1.13 0.27
C CYS A 45 -2.73 2.32 0.84
N GLN A 46 -2.47 3.53 0.34
CA GLN A 46 -3.21 4.73 0.74
C GLN A 46 -4.70 4.64 0.41
N SER A 47 -5.05 4.12 -0.77
CA SER A 47 -6.45 3.91 -1.17
C SER A 47 -7.16 2.92 -0.25
N LYS A 48 -6.50 1.81 0.10
CA LYS A 48 -7.04 0.84 1.07
C LYS A 48 -7.25 1.46 2.44
N LEU A 49 -6.28 2.18 2.99
CA LEU A 49 -6.40 2.84 4.29
C LEU A 49 -7.56 3.83 4.31
N ARG A 50 -7.69 4.69 3.29
CA ARG A 50 -8.79 5.66 3.17
C ARG A 50 -10.15 4.98 3.08
N THR A 51 -10.23 3.88 2.34
CA THR A 51 -11.47 3.11 2.20
C THR A 51 -11.85 2.49 3.55
N THR A 52 -10.91 1.83 4.22
CA THR A 52 -11.13 1.24 5.55
C THR A 52 -11.54 2.29 6.58
N GLU A 53 -10.86 3.45 6.61
CA GLU A 53 -11.20 4.57 7.48
C GLU A 53 -12.63 5.08 7.22
N SER A 54 -13.03 5.20 5.95
CA SER A 54 -14.38 5.62 5.58
C SER A 54 -15.44 4.64 6.09
N GLU A 55 -15.22 3.35 5.94
CA GLU A 55 -16.15 2.31 6.39
C GLU A 55 -16.26 2.28 7.92
N VAL A 56 -15.14 2.35 8.64
CA VAL A 56 -15.12 2.44 10.12
C VAL A 56 -15.91 3.67 10.59
N ASN A 57 -15.67 4.82 9.99
CA ASN A 57 -16.38 6.05 10.33
C ASN A 57 -17.89 5.96 10.06
N LYS A 58 -18.33 5.27 9.00
CA LYS A 58 -19.75 5.03 8.73
C LYS A 58 -20.38 4.16 9.82
N ILE A 59 -19.71 3.08 10.23
CA ILE A 59 -20.19 2.16 11.27
C ILE A 59 -20.33 2.90 12.60
N ILE A 60 -19.32 3.70 13.00
CA ILE A 60 -19.37 4.49 14.23
C ILE A 60 -20.57 5.45 14.21
N LYS A 61 -20.79 6.18 13.10
CA LYS A 61 -21.93 7.08 12.96
C LYS A 61 -23.29 6.36 13.05
N GLN A 62 -23.38 5.14 12.53
CA GLN A 62 -24.59 4.32 12.66
C GLN A 62 -24.85 3.90 14.11
N MET A 63 -23.79 3.61 14.88
CA MET A 63 -23.89 3.28 16.30
C MET A 63 -24.27 4.49 17.15
N GLU A 64 -23.76 5.68 16.83
CA GLU A 64 -24.07 6.93 17.53
C GLU A 64 -25.48 7.47 17.18
N GLY A 65 -25.97 7.21 15.96
CA GLY A 65 -27.28 7.64 15.48
C GLY A 65 -28.44 6.69 15.84
N GLY A 66 -28.16 5.57 16.51
CA GLY A 66 -29.17 4.62 16.99
C GLY A 66 -29.63 4.96 18.40
N ASN A 67 -30.57 5.91 18.51
CA ASN A 67 -31.36 6.18 19.71
C ASN A 67 -32.85 6.06 19.34
#